data_AF-A0A845KZQ4-F1
#
_entry.id   AF-A0A845KZQ4-F1
#
_cell.length_a   1.000
_cell.length_b   1.000
_cell.length_c   1.000
_cell.angle_alpha   90.00
_cell.angle_beta   90.00
_cell.angle_gamma   90.00
#
_symmetry.space_group_name_H-M   'P 1'
#
loop_
_entity.id
_entity.type
_entity.pdbx_description
1 polymer ?
#
loop_
_entity_poly.entity_id
_entity_poly.type
_entity_poly.pdbx_seq_one_letter_code
_entity_poly.pdbx_strand_id
1 'polypeptide(L)'
;MDAQTPTPPGFSDMLAPRGANKQRDKKTFSIVPHHPGGFMSPNQLLKIAQVAQKYATTVNVTSGQQIMLIGLQRENVEKAWEELDREPEGLLGPRCRGVRFCPGIAFCKRATSDSIGLGTLLDKKFRGMDMPNKVKMSVAGCYLSCTAPAIRDIGIIGLDDDSYRILIGGAGGHAPRLADLFIEGVNRKQVLAICDRLLHYYKKRANPGERMHEFVPRFGLDRIRQDVLGDMADLPRWPTAEEEARRHGQPGELFPLETQTGGETSCPLP
;
A
#
# COMPACT_ATOMS: atom_id res chain seq x y z
N MET A 1 13.13 -16.49 9.70
CA MET A 1 13.35 -16.39 11.16
C MET A 1 14.64 -15.59 11.31
N ASP A 2 14.55 -14.27 11.26
CA ASP A 2 15.75 -13.43 11.32
C ASP A 2 16.17 -13.30 12.78
N ALA A 3 17.31 -13.91 13.09
CA ALA A 3 17.94 -13.79 14.40
C ALA A 3 18.31 -12.33 14.63
N GLN A 4 17.54 -11.63 15.45
CA GLN A 4 17.91 -10.31 15.94
C GLN A 4 19.23 -10.46 16.71
N THR A 5 20.27 -9.81 16.21
CA THR A 5 21.53 -9.63 16.94
C THR A 5 21.20 -9.14 18.36
N PRO A 6 21.70 -9.81 19.42
CA PRO A 6 21.33 -9.46 20.79
C PRO A 6 21.79 -8.02 21.09
N THR A 7 20.85 -7.19 21.53
CA THR A 7 21.11 -5.82 21.93
C THR A 7 22.09 -5.81 23.11
N PRO A 8 23.14 -4.97 23.10
CA PRO A 8 24.06 -4.85 24.23
C PRO A 8 23.31 -4.57 25.55
N PRO A 9 23.80 -5.07 26.70
CA PRO A 9 23.18 -4.82 28.00
C PRO A 9 23.05 -3.30 28.26
N GLY A 10 21.85 -2.84 28.66
CA GLY A 10 21.55 -1.42 28.89
C GLY A 10 21.10 -0.62 27.65
N PHE A 11 21.27 -1.15 26.43
CA PHE A 11 20.75 -0.52 25.20
C PHE A 11 19.28 -0.87 24.93
N SER A 12 18.76 -1.96 25.50
CA SER A 12 17.34 -2.35 25.39
C SER A 12 16.40 -1.27 25.89
N ASP A 13 16.80 -0.55 26.93
CA ASP A 13 16.02 0.54 27.53
C ASP A 13 16.04 1.81 26.67
N MET A 14 16.94 1.93 25.70
CA MET A 14 16.98 3.05 24.76
C MET A 14 16.18 2.78 23.49
N LEU A 15 15.95 1.51 23.14
CA LEU A 15 15.22 1.11 21.95
C LEU A 15 13.70 1.16 22.18
N ALA A 16 12.96 1.58 21.16
CA ALA A 16 11.51 1.47 21.21
C ALA A 16 11.09 -0.01 21.26
N PRO A 17 10.03 -0.36 22.01
CA PRO A 17 9.47 -1.71 21.97
C PRO A 17 9.14 -2.14 20.55
N ARG A 18 9.10 -3.46 20.31
CA ARG A 18 8.83 -4.03 18.97
C ARG A 18 7.56 -3.42 18.36
N GLY A 19 7.70 -2.90 17.14
CA GLY A 19 6.56 -2.37 16.37
C GLY A 19 5.93 -1.10 16.96
N ALA A 20 6.61 -0.42 17.90
CA ALA A 20 6.06 0.73 18.60
C ALA A 20 6.78 2.03 18.22
N ASN A 21 6.01 3.08 17.92
CA ASN A 21 6.54 4.40 17.56
C ASN A 21 6.52 5.31 18.79
N LYS A 22 7.70 5.77 19.22
CA LYS A 22 7.84 6.73 20.30
C LYS A 22 7.14 8.05 19.94
N GLN A 23 6.27 8.53 20.82
CA GLN A 23 5.47 9.73 20.61
C GLN A 23 6.23 11.02 20.98
N ARG A 24 5.61 12.18 20.69
CA ARG A 24 6.20 13.52 20.90
C ARG A 24 6.66 13.78 22.34
N ASP A 25 5.94 13.24 23.32
CA ASP A 25 6.25 13.37 24.74
C ASP A 25 7.51 12.57 25.18
N LYS A 26 8.08 11.77 24.26
CA LYS A 26 9.22 10.88 24.48
C LYS A 26 8.98 9.83 25.58
N LYS A 27 7.75 9.61 26.01
CA LYS A 27 7.37 8.68 27.08
C LYS A 27 6.38 7.63 26.59
N THR A 28 5.38 8.05 25.82
CA THR A 28 4.35 7.16 25.30
C THR A 28 4.69 6.63 23.91
N PHE A 29 3.96 5.59 23.51
CA PHE A 29 4.15 4.88 22.27
C PHE A 29 2.83 4.77 21.50
N SER A 30 2.94 4.55 20.20
CA SER A 30 1.82 4.10 19.37
C SER A 30 2.14 2.75 18.73
N ILE A 31 1.16 1.86 18.67
CA ILE A 31 1.26 0.60 17.94
C ILE A 31 0.20 0.56 16.83
N VAL A 32 0.50 -0.18 15.77
CA VAL A 32 -0.41 -0.34 14.63
C VAL A 32 -0.52 -1.83 14.35
N PRO A 33 -1.58 -2.52 14.82
CA PRO A 33 -1.83 -3.91 14.45
C PRO A 33 -2.04 -4.04 12.94
N HIS A 34 -1.39 -5.02 12.33
CA HIS A 34 -1.54 -5.31 10.92
C HIS A 34 -2.91 -5.95 10.61
N HIS A 35 -3.58 -5.42 9.59
CA HIS A 35 -4.74 -6.06 8.95
C HIS A 35 -4.73 -5.76 7.44
N PRO A 36 -4.57 -6.77 6.57
CA PRO A 36 -4.40 -6.56 5.13
C PRO A 36 -5.50 -5.69 4.52
N GLY A 37 -5.12 -4.57 3.89
CA GLY A 37 -6.02 -3.66 3.18
C GLY A 37 -7.14 -3.03 4.02
N GLY A 38 -7.07 -3.10 5.35
CA GLY A 38 -8.15 -2.62 6.21
C GLY A 38 -9.28 -3.63 6.46
N PHE A 39 -9.16 -4.86 5.97
CA PHE A 39 -10.21 -5.87 6.11
C PHE A 39 -10.08 -6.62 7.44
N MET A 40 -11.18 -6.65 8.19
CA MET A 40 -11.29 -7.37 9.45
C MET A 40 -12.73 -7.80 9.70
N SER A 41 -12.90 -8.87 10.49
CA SER A 41 -14.23 -9.27 10.99
C SER A 41 -14.69 -8.35 12.13
N PRO A 42 -16.01 -8.29 12.43
CA PRO A 42 -16.51 -7.54 13.57
C PRO A 42 -15.84 -7.92 14.90
N ASN A 43 -15.57 -9.22 15.12
CA ASN A 43 -14.87 -9.70 16.32
C ASN A 43 -13.43 -9.19 16.40
N GLN A 44 -12.74 -9.11 15.26
CA GLN A 44 -11.37 -8.57 15.19
C GLN A 44 -11.36 -7.07 15.50
N LEU A 45 -12.34 -6.31 14.99
CA LEU A 45 -12.51 -4.89 15.30
C LEU A 45 -12.81 -4.68 16.79
N LEU A 46 -13.73 -5.47 17.36
CA LEU A 46 -14.07 -5.42 18.78
C LEU A 46 -12.85 -5.70 19.65
N LYS A 47 -12.03 -6.69 19.28
CA LYS A 47 -10.78 -7.01 19.98
C LYS A 47 -9.80 -5.83 19.98
N ILE A 48 -9.64 -5.15 18.84
CA ILE A 48 -8.82 -3.93 18.76
C ILE A 48 -9.38 -2.83 19.67
N ALA A 49 -10.71 -2.64 19.69
CA ALA A 49 -11.36 -1.64 20.53
C ALA A 49 -11.18 -1.93 22.04
N GLN A 50 -11.28 -3.21 22.45
CA GLN A 50 -11.05 -3.64 23.83
C GLN A 50 -9.62 -3.37 24.29
N VAL A 51 -8.62 -3.70 23.45
CA VAL A 51 -7.20 -3.40 23.74
C VAL A 51 -6.98 -1.88 23.79
N ALA A 52 -7.58 -1.14 22.85
CA ALA A 52 -7.50 0.32 22.84
C ALA A 52 -8.02 0.94 24.14
N GLN A 53 -9.16 0.46 24.64
CA GLN A 53 -9.76 0.96 25.88
C GLN A 53 -8.88 0.72 27.11
N LYS A 54 -8.11 -0.38 27.15
CA LYS A 54 -7.21 -0.70 28.25
C LYS A 54 -5.90 0.08 28.22
N TYR A 55 -5.32 0.26 27.04
CA TYR A 55 -3.91 0.65 26.90
C TYR A 55 -3.68 1.96 26.16
N ALA A 56 -4.61 2.38 25.29
CA ALA A 56 -4.45 3.56 24.46
C ALA A 56 -5.21 4.76 25.03
N THR A 57 -4.68 5.95 24.79
CA THR A 57 -5.38 7.20 25.07
C THR A 57 -6.36 7.56 23.94
N THR A 58 -6.00 7.22 22.70
CA THR A 58 -6.82 7.52 21.53
C THR A 58 -6.51 6.57 20.37
N VAL A 59 -7.40 6.54 19.38
CA VAL A 59 -7.29 5.73 18.16
C VAL A 59 -7.31 6.62 16.93
N ASN A 60 -6.55 6.24 15.89
CA ASN A 60 -6.51 6.94 14.61
C ASN A 60 -6.61 5.93 13.46
N VAL A 61 -7.40 6.26 12.43
CA VAL A 61 -7.41 5.51 11.16
C VAL A 61 -6.40 6.13 10.20
N THR A 62 -5.41 5.33 9.80
CA THR A 62 -4.28 5.81 9.01
C THR A 62 -4.59 5.82 7.51
N SER A 63 -3.83 6.62 6.75
CA SER A 63 -3.88 6.61 5.28
C SER A 63 -3.52 5.25 4.63
N GLY A 64 -2.97 4.31 5.40
CA GLY A 64 -2.71 2.93 4.97
C GLY A 64 -3.89 1.98 5.13
N GLN A 65 -5.08 2.49 5.50
CA GLN A 65 -6.25 1.68 5.92
C GLN A 65 -6.00 0.89 7.21
N GLN A 66 -5.20 1.44 8.13
CA GLN A 66 -4.81 0.76 9.38
C GLN A 66 -5.37 1.46 10.60
N ILE A 67 -5.50 0.75 11.74
CA ILE A 67 -5.95 1.33 13.01
C ILE A 67 -4.71 1.48 13.89
N MET A 68 -4.42 2.71 14.31
CA MET A 68 -3.31 3.04 15.19
C MET A 68 -3.83 3.31 16.59
N LEU A 69 -3.23 2.65 17.58
CA LEU A 69 -3.46 2.86 19.01
C LEU A 69 -2.37 3.80 19.53
N ILE A 70 -2.74 4.92 20.14
CA ILE A 70 -1.83 6.00 20.52
C ILE A 70 -1.87 6.22 22.03
N GLY A 71 -0.71 6.46 22.65
CA GLY A 71 -0.60 6.85 24.06
C GLY A 71 -0.33 5.67 25.01
N LEU A 72 0.20 4.56 24.49
CA LEU A 72 0.56 3.40 25.29
C LEU A 72 1.77 3.72 26.17
N GLN A 73 1.72 3.31 27.44
CA GLN A 73 2.90 3.28 28.30
C GLN A 73 3.84 2.16 27.87
N ARG A 74 5.15 2.34 28.06
CA ARG A 74 6.18 1.41 27.59
C ARG A 74 5.92 -0.02 28.05
N GLU A 75 5.61 -0.17 29.34
CA GLU A 75 5.44 -1.43 30.05
C GLU A 75 4.18 -2.18 29.59
N ASN A 76 3.25 -1.47 28.94
CA ASN A 76 2.00 -2.02 28.44
C ASN A 76 2.07 -2.43 26.97
N VAL A 77 3.15 -2.09 26.25
CA VAL A 77 3.23 -2.38 24.81
C VAL A 77 3.24 -3.88 24.53
N GLU A 78 4.02 -4.65 25.28
CA GLU A 78 4.10 -6.10 25.11
C GLU A 78 2.78 -6.80 25.44
N LYS A 79 2.16 -6.42 26.57
CA LYS A 79 0.81 -6.90 26.96
C LYS A 79 -0.25 -6.58 25.92
N ALA A 80 -0.20 -5.38 25.33
CA ALA A 80 -1.12 -5.00 24.26
C ALA A 80 -0.94 -5.88 23.03
N TRP A 81 0.30 -6.25 22.67
CA TRP A 81 0.57 -7.16 21.55
C TRP A 81 0.08 -8.58 21.82
N GLU A 82 0.35 -9.12 23.01
CA GLU A 82 -0.15 -10.43 23.45
C GLU A 82 -1.66 -10.49 23.39
N GLU A 83 -2.35 -9.47 23.93
CA GLU A 83 -3.80 -9.41 23.88
C GLU A 83 -4.32 -9.26 22.44
N LEU A 84 -3.68 -8.44 21.59
CA LEU A 84 -4.09 -8.28 20.19
C LEU A 84 -3.97 -9.57 19.39
N ASP A 85 -2.95 -10.39 19.67
CA ASP A 85 -2.57 -11.58 18.89
C ASP A 85 -2.38 -11.22 17.40
N ARG A 86 -1.57 -10.18 17.15
CA ARG A 86 -1.33 -9.65 15.81
C ARG A 86 0.10 -9.18 15.64
N GLU A 87 0.57 -9.24 14.41
CA GLU A 87 1.85 -8.67 14.01
C GLU A 87 1.76 -7.14 13.79
N PRO A 88 2.87 -6.40 13.96
CA PRO A 88 2.92 -4.98 13.62
C PRO A 88 2.74 -4.70 12.13
N GLU A 89 2.06 -3.60 11.81
CA GLU A 89 1.90 -3.02 10.47
C GLU A 89 3.23 -2.47 9.93
N GLY A 90 4.09 -3.38 9.51
CA GLY A 90 5.44 -3.07 9.04
C GLY A 90 6.33 -2.52 10.16
N LEU A 91 7.47 -3.18 10.40
CA LEU A 91 8.44 -2.67 11.36
C LEU A 91 8.86 -1.23 10.98
N LEU A 92 9.12 -0.42 12.00
CA LEU A 92 9.63 0.95 11.84
C LEU A 92 10.81 1.01 10.87
N GLY A 93 10.98 2.13 10.16
CA GLY A 93 12.13 2.35 9.28
C GLY A 93 11.89 2.17 7.76
N PRO A 94 12.97 2.05 6.98
CA PRO A 94 12.94 2.04 5.51
C PRO A 94 12.52 0.64 5.01
N ARG A 95 11.20 0.40 5.00
CA ARG A 95 10.60 -0.89 4.66
C ARG A 95 9.40 -0.73 3.74
N CYS A 96 9.05 -1.81 3.05
CA CYS A 96 7.74 -1.95 2.42
C CYS A 96 6.63 -1.93 3.48
N ARG A 97 5.69 -1.01 3.33
CA ARG A 97 4.49 -0.89 4.17
C ARG A 97 3.40 -1.87 3.71
N GLY A 98 2.36 -2.05 4.52
CA GLY A 98 1.20 -2.82 4.10
C GLY A 98 0.56 -2.25 2.84
N VAL A 99 -0.07 -3.13 2.08
CA VAL A 99 -0.64 -2.79 0.77
C VAL A 99 -2.04 -2.24 0.97
N ARG A 100 -2.29 -1.05 0.41
CA ARG A 100 -3.62 -0.41 0.43
C ARG A 100 -4.47 -0.97 -0.72
N PHE A 101 -5.63 -1.57 -0.45
CA PHE A 101 -6.51 -2.08 -1.50
C PHE A 101 -8.00 -1.84 -1.24
N CYS A 102 -8.79 -1.73 -2.30
CA CYS A 102 -10.23 -1.47 -2.22
C CYS A 102 -11.02 -2.79 -2.11
N PRO A 103 -12.35 -2.73 -1.88
CA PRO A 103 -13.19 -3.92 -1.80
C PRO A 103 -13.24 -4.77 -3.09
N GLY A 104 -12.85 -4.22 -4.24
CA GLY A 104 -12.75 -4.99 -5.49
C GLY A 104 -14.07 -5.63 -5.91
N ILE A 105 -13.99 -6.64 -6.77
CA ILE A 105 -15.16 -7.36 -7.30
C ILE A 105 -15.97 -8.09 -6.22
N ALA A 106 -15.39 -8.34 -5.04
CA ALA A 106 -16.06 -9.02 -3.95
C ALA A 106 -17.22 -8.19 -3.34
N PHE A 107 -17.13 -6.85 -3.37
CA PHE A 107 -18.13 -5.98 -2.73
C PHE A 107 -18.51 -4.72 -3.53
N CYS A 108 -17.69 -4.31 -4.51
CA CYS A 108 -17.89 -3.05 -5.23
C CYS A 108 -18.47 -3.29 -6.62
N LYS A 109 -19.67 -2.75 -6.89
CA LYS A 109 -20.33 -2.83 -8.21
C LYS A 109 -19.56 -2.21 -9.38
N ARG A 110 -18.53 -1.40 -9.09
CA ARG A 110 -17.73 -0.67 -10.10
C ARG A 110 -16.37 -1.34 -10.36
N ALA A 111 -16.00 -2.34 -9.57
CA ALA A 111 -14.72 -3.00 -9.74
C ALA A 111 -14.74 -3.89 -10.98
N THR A 112 -13.64 -3.88 -11.72
CA THR A 112 -13.43 -4.70 -12.91
C THR A 112 -12.44 -5.83 -12.65
N SER A 113 -11.57 -5.69 -11.64
CA SER A 113 -10.57 -6.71 -11.28
C SER A 113 -10.50 -6.98 -9.77
N ASP A 114 -10.00 -8.16 -9.40
CA ASP A 114 -9.82 -8.54 -7.99
C ASP A 114 -8.66 -7.79 -7.34
N SER A 115 -9.00 -6.79 -6.51
CA SER A 115 -8.02 -6.05 -5.72
C SER A 115 -7.73 -6.69 -4.36
N ILE A 116 -8.65 -7.47 -3.79
CA ILE A 116 -8.45 -8.09 -2.47
C ILE A 116 -7.46 -9.25 -2.59
N GLY A 117 -7.68 -10.15 -3.56
CA GLY A 117 -6.80 -11.29 -3.77
C GLY A 117 -5.39 -10.85 -4.15
N LEU A 118 -5.25 -9.97 -5.15
CA LEU A 118 -3.94 -9.43 -5.54
C LEU A 118 -3.28 -8.63 -4.41
N GLY A 119 -4.02 -7.74 -3.76
CA GLY A 119 -3.52 -6.92 -2.66
C GLY A 119 -3.02 -7.75 -1.48
N THR A 120 -3.74 -8.81 -1.11
CA THR A 120 -3.35 -9.73 -0.04
C THR A 120 -2.07 -10.50 -0.37
N LEU A 121 -1.91 -10.95 -1.63
CA LEU A 121 -0.69 -11.64 -2.08
C LEU A 121 0.52 -10.72 -2.03
N LEU A 122 0.37 -9.47 -2.49
CA LEU A 122 1.43 -8.46 -2.43
C LEU A 122 1.81 -8.14 -0.98
N ASP A 123 0.82 -7.98 -0.10
CA ASP A 123 1.03 -7.69 1.30
C ASP A 123 1.80 -8.83 2.00
N LYS A 124 1.33 -10.07 1.84
CA LYS A 124 1.98 -11.25 2.40
C LYS A 124 3.43 -11.41 1.92
N LYS A 125 3.71 -11.06 0.66
CA LYS A 125 5.02 -11.25 0.04
C LYS A 125 6.02 -10.14 0.40
N PHE A 126 5.58 -8.89 0.43
CA PHE A 126 6.48 -7.74 0.47
C PHE A 126 6.45 -6.96 1.78
N ARG A 127 5.40 -7.07 2.61
CA ARG A 127 5.31 -6.32 3.87
C ARG A 127 6.52 -6.58 4.75
N GLY A 128 7.15 -5.51 5.23
CA GLY A 128 8.31 -5.59 6.12
C GLY A 128 9.65 -5.84 5.43
N MET A 129 9.67 -6.04 4.10
CA MET A 129 10.92 -6.16 3.34
C MET A 129 11.75 -4.88 3.48
N ASP A 130 13.03 -5.04 3.83
CA ASP A 130 13.98 -3.92 3.95
C ASP A 130 14.25 -3.28 2.59
N MET A 131 14.15 -1.95 2.56
CA MET A 131 14.29 -1.11 1.38
C MET A 131 15.24 0.05 1.66
N PRO A 132 15.76 0.74 0.62
CA PRO A 132 16.56 1.95 0.78
C PRO A 132 15.82 3.07 1.53
N ASN A 133 14.50 3.14 1.35
CA ASN A 133 13.58 4.00 2.09
C ASN A 133 12.17 3.37 2.09
N LYS A 134 11.19 3.95 2.80
CA LYS A 134 9.81 3.44 2.86
C LYS A 134 9.20 3.37 1.46
N VAL A 135 8.58 2.22 1.17
CA VAL A 135 7.86 1.94 -0.07
C VAL A 135 6.39 1.70 0.26
N LYS A 136 5.49 2.39 -0.44
CA LYS A 136 4.04 2.24 -0.32
C LYS A 136 3.49 1.65 -1.62
N MET A 137 2.68 0.60 -1.48
CA MET A 137 2.00 -0.03 -2.59
C MET A 137 0.48 0.13 -2.46
N SER A 138 -0.23 0.12 -3.58
CA SER A 138 -1.69 0.02 -3.54
C SER A 138 -2.28 -0.69 -4.76
N VAL A 139 -3.43 -1.32 -4.58
CA VAL A 139 -4.21 -1.95 -5.64
C VAL A 139 -5.61 -1.32 -5.70
N ALA A 140 -5.99 -0.76 -6.83
CA ALA A 140 -7.36 -0.36 -7.14
C ALA A 140 -7.95 -1.40 -8.09
N GLY A 141 -9.19 -1.84 -7.84
CA GLY A 141 -9.89 -2.80 -8.71
C GLY A 141 -10.50 -2.18 -9.96
N CYS A 142 -10.39 -0.87 -10.15
CA CYS A 142 -10.85 -0.14 -11.34
C CYS A 142 -10.20 1.25 -11.41
N TYR A 143 -10.42 1.95 -12.52
CA TYR A 143 -9.88 3.28 -12.80
C TYR A 143 -10.31 4.39 -11.82
N LEU A 144 -11.39 4.21 -11.07
CA LEU A 144 -11.83 5.18 -10.06
C LEU A 144 -10.83 5.37 -8.92
N SER A 145 -9.86 4.45 -8.79
CA SER A 145 -8.64 4.72 -8.05
C SER A 145 -8.84 5.10 -6.58
N CYS A 146 -9.84 4.51 -5.88
CA CYS A 146 -10.15 4.80 -4.47
C CYS A 146 -8.98 4.59 -3.49
N THR A 147 -7.93 3.88 -3.91
CA THR A 147 -6.71 3.62 -3.13
C THR A 147 -5.57 4.58 -3.46
N ALA A 148 -5.82 5.51 -4.39
CA ALA A 148 -4.89 6.51 -4.90
C ALA A 148 -3.56 5.92 -5.42
N PRO A 149 -3.58 4.95 -6.36
CA PRO A 149 -2.38 4.31 -6.90
C PRO A 149 -1.42 5.27 -7.60
N ALA A 150 -1.91 6.35 -8.19
CA ALA A 150 -1.07 7.37 -8.84
C ALA A 150 -0.15 8.14 -7.87
N ILE A 151 -0.34 8.04 -6.55
CA ILE A 151 0.50 8.72 -5.54
C ILE A 151 1.22 7.72 -4.61
N ARG A 152 1.42 6.50 -5.11
CA ARG A 152 2.15 5.43 -4.43
C ARG A 152 3.44 5.13 -5.15
N ASP A 153 4.42 4.62 -4.41
CA ASP A 153 5.70 4.21 -5.00
C ASP A 153 5.45 3.12 -6.05
N ILE A 154 4.54 2.17 -5.78
CA ILE A 154 3.99 1.22 -6.77
C ILE A 154 2.45 1.24 -6.70
N GLY A 155 1.81 1.71 -7.75
CA GLY A 155 0.35 1.71 -7.90
C GLY A 155 -0.11 0.65 -8.88
N ILE A 156 -1.19 -0.08 -8.56
CA ILE A 156 -1.78 -1.07 -9.46
C ILE A 156 -3.25 -0.71 -9.67
N ILE A 157 -3.70 -0.70 -10.92
CA ILE A 157 -5.09 -0.41 -11.29
C ILE A 157 -5.62 -1.57 -12.14
N GLY A 158 -6.77 -2.11 -11.76
CA GLY A 158 -7.53 -3.08 -12.55
C GLY A 158 -8.10 -2.45 -13.81
N LEU A 159 -7.93 -3.15 -14.93
CA LEU A 159 -8.42 -2.77 -16.24
C LEU A 159 -9.72 -3.52 -16.52
N ASP A 160 -9.61 -4.84 -16.58
CA ASP A 160 -10.66 -5.80 -16.88
C ASP A 160 -10.35 -7.14 -16.18
N ASP A 161 -11.10 -8.20 -16.44
CA ASP A 161 -10.93 -9.51 -15.78
C ASP A 161 -9.47 -10.03 -15.81
N ASP A 162 -8.89 -10.21 -14.62
CA ASP A 162 -7.46 -10.52 -14.36
C ASP A 162 -6.44 -9.72 -15.19
N SER A 163 -6.73 -8.45 -15.49
CA SER A 163 -5.84 -7.55 -16.24
C SER A 163 -5.57 -6.25 -15.48
N TYR A 164 -4.29 -5.89 -15.35
CA TYR A 164 -3.86 -4.78 -14.52
C TYR A 164 -2.85 -3.87 -15.24
N ARG A 165 -2.81 -2.61 -14.81
CA ARG A 165 -1.71 -1.68 -15.09
C ARG A 165 -0.93 -1.37 -13.82
N ILE A 166 0.39 -1.22 -13.98
CA ILE A 166 1.33 -0.88 -12.91
C ILE A 166 1.85 0.52 -13.17
N LEU A 167 1.88 1.34 -12.13
CA LEU A 167 2.38 2.70 -12.07
C LEU A 167 3.53 2.74 -11.07
N ILE A 168 4.59 3.50 -11.33
CA ILE A 168 5.75 3.60 -10.43
C ILE A 168 6.19 5.05 -10.18
N GLY A 169 6.83 5.28 -9.03
CA GLY A 169 7.47 6.58 -8.74
C GLY A 169 6.52 7.68 -8.23
N GLY A 170 5.32 7.33 -7.79
CA GLY A 170 4.38 8.29 -7.21
C GLY A 170 4.71 8.65 -5.77
N ALA A 171 4.36 9.87 -5.37
CA ALA A 171 4.51 10.37 -4.00
C ALA A 171 3.38 11.33 -3.62
N GLY A 172 2.73 11.06 -2.49
CA GLY A 172 1.80 11.99 -1.83
C GLY A 172 2.39 12.68 -0.60
N GLY A 173 3.69 12.98 -0.63
CA GLY A 173 4.43 13.58 0.50
C GLY A 173 4.76 15.05 0.27
N HIS A 174 5.83 15.54 0.91
CA HIS A 174 6.31 16.92 0.76
C HIS A 174 6.64 17.27 -0.70
N ALA A 175 7.26 16.35 -1.44
CA ALA A 175 7.45 16.46 -2.88
C ALA A 175 6.38 15.60 -3.58
N PRO A 176 5.19 16.15 -3.85
CA PRO A 176 4.14 15.40 -4.53
C PRO A 176 4.55 15.12 -5.98
N ARG A 177 4.33 13.89 -6.41
CA ARG A 177 4.60 13.44 -7.78
C ARG A 177 3.57 12.40 -8.18
N LEU A 178 3.02 12.51 -9.38
CA LEU A 178 2.22 11.45 -9.98
C LEU A 178 3.14 10.34 -10.50
N ALA A 179 2.74 9.10 -10.27
CA ALA A 179 3.42 7.92 -10.75
C ALA A 179 3.35 7.84 -12.28
N ASP A 180 4.42 7.37 -12.90
CA ASP A 180 4.49 7.12 -14.33
C ASP A 180 3.92 5.72 -14.63
N LEU A 181 3.18 5.58 -15.74
CA LEU A 181 2.73 4.25 -16.19
C LEU A 181 3.98 3.38 -16.45
N PHE A 182 4.02 2.17 -15.91
CA PHE A 182 5.17 1.28 -16.04
C PHE A 182 4.93 0.19 -17.08
N ILE A 183 3.78 -0.49 -16.98
CA ILE A 183 3.28 -1.50 -17.92
C ILE A 183 1.77 -1.69 -17.72
N GLU A 184 1.08 -2.19 -18.72
CA GLU A 184 -0.34 -2.53 -18.65
C GLU A 184 -0.68 -3.84 -19.35
N GLY A 185 -1.91 -4.34 -19.11
CA GLY A 185 -2.41 -5.59 -19.66
C GLY A 185 -1.86 -6.84 -18.97
N VAL A 186 -1.20 -6.69 -17.82
CA VAL A 186 -0.53 -7.80 -17.14
C VAL A 186 -1.47 -8.52 -16.19
N ASN A 187 -1.38 -9.84 -16.14
CA ASN A 187 -2.18 -10.64 -15.21
C ASN A 187 -1.60 -10.62 -13.78
N ARG A 188 -2.39 -11.09 -12.81
CA ARG A 188 -1.99 -11.12 -11.39
C ARG A 188 -0.63 -11.80 -11.13
N LYS A 189 -0.30 -12.89 -11.84
CA LYS A 189 0.99 -13.59 -11.68
C LYS A 189 2.15 -12.71 -12.16
N GLN A 190 1.97 -12.07 -13.31
CA GLN A 190 2.94 -11.13 -13.87
C GLN A 190 3.12 -9.92 -12.94
N VAL A 191 2.04 -9.37 -12.36
CA VAL A 191 2.14 -8.27 -11.39
C VAL A 191 3.04 -8.64 -10.21
N LEU A 192 2.88 -9.83 -9.62
CA LEU A 192 3.71 -10.30 -8.52
C LEU A 192 5.19 -10.44 -8.90
N ALA A 193 5.47 -10.96 -10.10
CA ALA A 193 6.84 -11.13 -10.60
C ALA A 193 7.50 -9.79 -10.92
N ILE A 194 6.75 -8.87 -11.53
CA ILE A 194 7.22 -7.52 -11.88
C ILE A 194 7.50 -6.72 -10.61
N CYS A 195 6.60 -6.72 -9.63
CA CYS A 195 6.83 -6.04 -8.36
C CYS A 195 8.08 -6.59 -7.64
N ASP A 196 8.29 -7.90 -7.69
CA ASP A 196 9.47 -8.54 -7.11
C ASP A 196 10.77 -8.05 -7.77
N ARG A 197 10.84 -8.13 -9.10
CA ARG A 197 12.00 -7.65 -9.88
C ARG A 197 12.24 -6.16 -9.65
N LEU A 198 11.19 -5.34 -9.67
CA LEU A 198 11.26 -3.90 -9.47
C LEU A 198 11.79 -3.54 -8.07
N LEU A 199 11.29 -4.20 -7.01
CA LEU A 199 11.74 -3.94 -5.64
C LEU A 199 13.20 -4.34 -5.44
N HIS A 200 13.64 -5.49 -5.99
CA HIS A 200 15.05 -5.88 -5.95
C HIS A 200 15.94 -4.95 -6.77
N TYR A 201 15.47 -4.50 -7.94
CA TYR A 201 16.17 -3.53 -8.77
C TYR A 201 16.35 -2.20 -8.04
N TYR A 202 15.27 -1.67 -7.45
CA TYR A 202 15.28 -0.46 -6.63
C TYR A 202 16.25 -0.60 -5.44
N LYS A 203 16.15 -1.70 -4.69
CA LYS A 203 17.03 -1.98 -3.54
C LYS A 203 18.51 -2.00 -3.91
N LYS A 204 18.85 -2.54 -5.08
CA LYS A 204 20.24 -2.66 -5.56
C LYS A 204 20.81 -1.34 -6.10
N ARG A 205 19.96 -0.47 -6.65
CA ARG A 205 20.40 0.67 -7.48
C ARG A 205 20.14 2.04 -6.84
N ALA A 206 19.25 2.13 -5.85
CA ALA A 206 18.96 3.38 -5.18
C ALA A 206 20.10 3.81 -4.26
N ASN A 207 20.27 5.12 -4.12
CA ASN A 207 21.16 5.70 -3.13
C ASN A 207 20.58 5.48 -1.71
N PRO A 208 21.43 5.46 -0.66
CA PRO A 208 20.95 5.36 0.72
C PRO A 208 19.92 6.45 1.05
N GLY A 209 18.74 6.06 1.52
CA GLY A 209 17.67 7.00 1.87
C GLY A 209 16.91 7.61 0.69
N GLU A 210 17.25 7.28 -0.55
CA GLU A 210 16.51 7.75 -1.73
C GLU A 210 15.09 7.16 -1.75
N ARG A 211 14.11 7.95 -2.21
CA ARG A 211 12.73 7.51 -2.42
C ARG A 211 12.50 7.13 -3.88
N MET A 212 11.50 6.27 -4.13
CA MET A 212 11.21 5.81 -5.49
C MET A 212 10.84 6.96 -6.45
N HIS A 213 10.20 8.02 -5.95
CA HIS A 213 9.85 9.21 -6.74
C HIS A 213 11.07 10.06 -7.16
N GLU A 214 12.21 9.91 -6.50
CA GLU A 214 13.50 10.53 -6.86
C GLU A 214 14.30 9.59 -7.78
N PHE A 215 14.25 8.30 -7.46
CA PHE A 215 14.91 7.23 -8.20
C PHE A 215 14.43 7.14 -9.66
N VAL A 216 13.12 7.13 -9.89
CA VAL A 216 12.53 6.92 -11.23
C VAL A 216 12.99 8.01 -12.23
N PRO A 217 12.89 9.31 -11.92
CA PRO A 217 13.43 10.36 -12.80
C PRO A 217 14.94 10.29 -12.99
N ARG A 218 15.71 9.95 -11.94
CA ARG A 218 17.18 9.92 -12.02
C ARG A 218 17.70 8.78 -12.89
N PHE A 219 17.09 7.60 -12.81
CA PHE A 219 17.49 6.44 -13.63
C PHE A 219 16.89 6.47 -15.03
N GLY A 220 15.72 7.10 -15.19
CA GLY A 220 14.95 7.10 -16.43
C GLY A 220 13.99 5.91 -16.51
N LEU A 221 12.72 6.20 -16.78
CA LEU A 221 11.65 5.21 -16.83
C LEU A 221 11.91 4.11 -17.86
N ASP A 222 12.35 4.47 -19.06
CA ASP A 222 12.60 3.52 -20.14
C ASP A 222 13.73 2.55 -19.81
N ARG A 223 14.78 3.05 -19.16
CA ARG A 223 15.87 2.21 -18.67
C ARG A 223 15.40 1.23 -17.60
N ILE A 224 14.59 1.71 -16.64
CA ILE A 224 14.02 0.84 -15.61
C ILE A 224 13.13 -0.22 -16.25
N ARG A 225 12.28 0.16 -17.22
CA ARG A 225 11.45 -0.80 -17.97
C ARG A 225 12.31 -1.86 -18.65
N GLN A 226 13.34 -1.47 -19.39
CA GLN A 226 14.21 -2.41 -20.09
C GLN A 226 14.87 -3.39 -19.11
N ASP A 227 15.47 -2.88 -18.02
CA ASP A 227 16.19 -3.70 -17.04
C ASP A 227 15.25 -4.63 -16.25
N VAL A 228 14.05 -4.15 -15.91
CA VAL A 228 13.07 -4.88 -15.07
C VAL A 228 12.17 -5.79 -15.89
N LEU A 229 11.94 -5.53 -17.18
CA LEU A 229 11.09 -6.37 -18.03
C LEU A 229 11.91 -7.36 -18.86
N GLY A 230 13.06 -6.95 -19.43
CA GLY A 230 13.90 -7.78 -20.31
C GLY A 230 13.36 -7.88 -21.75
N ASP A 231 13.70 -8.96 -22.46
CA ASP A 231 13.14 -9.27 -23.80
C ASP A 231 11.67 -9.70 -23.68
N MET A 232 10.79 -8.82 -24.19
CA MET A 232 9.34 -8.86 -24.04
C MET A 232 8.65 -9.78 -25.07
N ALA A 233 8.93 -11.08 -25.07
CA ALA A 233 8.18 -12.01 -25.92
C ALA A 233 6.75 -12.30 -25.39
N ASP A 234 6.51 -12.15 -24.08
CA ASP A 234 5.26 -12.57 -23.42
C ASP A 234 4.54 -11.42 -22.68
N LEU A 235 4.87 -10.16 -22.97
CA LEU A 235 4.26 -9.01 -22.30
C LEU A 235 3.37 -8.20 -23.26
N PRO A 236 2.17 -7.75 -22.82
CA PRO A 236 1.28 -6.95 -23.64
C PRO A 236 1.97 -5.69 -24.14
N ARG A 237 1.64 -5.32 -25.37
CA ARG A 237 2.15 -4.13 -26.04
C ARG A 237 1.77 -2.87 -25.25
N TRP A 238 2.75 -1.97 -25.13
CA TRP A 238 2.60 -0.64 -24.57
C TRP A 238 1.64 0.25 -25.41
N PRO A 239 0.70 0.99 -24.79
CA PRO A 239 -0.17 1.90 -25.52
C PRO A 239 0.60 3.16 -25.98
N THR A 240 0.31 3.68 -27.17
CA THR A 240 0.89 4.93 -27.64
C THR A 240 0.42 6.13 -26.78
N ALA A 241 1.16 7.24 -26.81
CA ALA A 241 0.73 8.48 -26.15
C ALA A 241 -0.67 8.94 -26.60
N GLU A 242 -1.06 8.61 -27.85
CA GLU A 242 -2.42 8.83 -28.37
C GLU A 242 -3.45 7.88 -27.76
N GLU A 243 -3.12 6.61 -27.55
CA GLU A 243 -3.99 5.63 -26.87
C GLU A 243 -4.18 5.99 -25.39
N GLU A 244 -3.15 6.51 -24.71
CA GLU A 244 -3.27 7.09 -23.38
C GLU A 244 -4.15 8.35 -23.37
N ALA A 245 -3.96 9.27 -24.32
CA ALA A 245 -4.75 10.49 -24.44
C ALA A 245 -6.24 10.20 -24.71
N ARG A 246 -6.55 9.17 -25.51
CA ARG A 246 -7.93 8.71 -25.75
C ARG A 246 -8.58 8.14 -24.49
N ARG A 247 -7.84 7.45 -23.63
CA ARG A 247 -8.35 6.88 -22.38
C ARG A 247 -8.61 7.92 -21.30
N HIS A 248 -7.87 9.01 -21.31
CA HIS A 248 -8.02 10.09 -20.34
C HIS A 248 -9.08 11.14 -20.71
N GLY A 249 -9.71 11.01 -21.89
CA GLY A 249 -10.54 12.07 -22.47
C GLY A 249 -9.66 13.27 -22.81
N GLN A 250 -9.96 13.97 -23.91
CA GLN A 250 -9.30 15.26 -24.12
C GLN A 250 -9.60 16.17 -22.92
N PRO A 251 -8.61 16.88 -22.36
CA PRO A 251 -8.86 17.92 -21.37
C PRO A 251 -9.65 19.04 -22.05
N GLY A 252 -10.98 18.88 -22.11
CA GLY A 252 -11.85 19.71 -22.94
C GLY A 252 -13.29 19.20 -23.02
N GLU A 253 -13.51 17.90 -22.91
CA GLU A 253 -14.87 17.34 -22.77
C GLU A 253 -14.99 16.70 -21.39
N LEU A 254 -15.29 17.53 -20.39
CA LEU A 254 -16.05 17.05 -19.25
C LEU A 254 -17.29 16.38 -19.84
N PHE A 255 -17.36 15.05 -19.78
CA PHE A 255 -18.62 14.35 -19.93
C PHE A 255 -19.64 15.16 -19.14
N PRO A 256 -20.76 15.59 -19.75
CA PRO A 256 -21.85 16.11 -18.95
C PRO A 256 -22.12 15.00 -17.95
N LEU A 257 -21.86 15.25 -16.68
CA LEU A 257 -22.47 14.48 -15.62
C LEU A 257 -23.95 14.82 -15.78
N GLU A 258 -24.64 14.11 -16.68
CA GLU A 258 -26.07 13.93 -16.57
C GLU A 258 -26.23 13.31 -15.20
N THR A 259 -26.57 14.16 -14.24
CA THR A 259 -27.13 13.73 -12.98
C THR A 259 -28.28 12.83 -13.35
N GLN A 260 -28.10 11.52 -13.22
CA GLN A 260 -29.21 10.58 -13.24
C GLN A 260 -30.06 10.84 -11.99
N THR A 261 -30.81 11.93 -12.02
CA THR A 261 -31.99 12.12 -11.17
C THR A 261 -33.09 11.28 -11.80
N GLY A 262 -33.17 10.01 -11.41
CA GLY A 262 -34.20 9.11 -11.93
C GLY A 262 -33.80 7.65 -11.89
N GLY A 263 -33.84 7.07 -10.70
CA GLY A 263 -33.85 5.64 -10.51
C GLY A 263 -34.56 5.37 -9.19
N GLU A 264 -35.83 5.00 -9.26
CA GLU A 264 -36.61 4.59 -8.10
C GLU A 264 -35.82 3.56 -7.31
N THR A 265 -35.53 3.87 -6.06
CA THR A 265 -34.82 3.00 -5.12
C THR A 265 -35.71 1.79 -4.81
N SER A 266 -35.63 0.74 -5.61
CA SER A 266 -36.22 -0.57 -5.33
C SER A 266 -35.30 -1.42 -4.47
N CYS A 267 -34.92 -0.88 -3.31
CA CYS A 267 -34.26 -1.69 -2.27
C CYS A 267 -35.05 -1.54 -0.97
N PRO A 268 -36.00 -2.44 -0.68
CA PRO A 268 -36.55 -2.56 0.65
C PRO A 268 -35.48 -3.22 1.51
N LEU A 269 -34.90 -2.45 2.44
CA LEU A 269 -34.12 -3.03 3.53
C LEU A 269 -35.08 -3.65 4.56
N PRO A 270 -34.79 -4.83 5.12
CA PRO A 270 -35.43 -5.30 6.34
C PRO A 270 -35.03 -4.44 7.55
#